data_AF-A0A252EDK6-F1
#
_entry.id   AF-A0A252EDK6-F1
#
_cell.length_a   1.000
_cell.length_b   1.000
_cell.length_c   1.000
_cell.angle_alpha   90.00
_cell.angle_beta   90.00
_cell.angle_gamma   90.00
#
_symmetry.space_group_name_H-M   'P 1'
#
loop_
_entity.id
_entity.type
_entity.pdbx_description
1 polymer ?
#
loop_
_entity_poly.entity_id
_entity_poly.type
_entity_poly.pdbx_seq_one_letter_code
_entity_poly.pdbx_strand_id
1 'polypeptide(L)'
;ELNADLITEIAAATLDSSLDPPTWRWRIGWQHNFTVQTTGSNLHPQAPAARQAIIAVADRAAIWWSPDIKSRWRVPNDPALVTTALARQTDATIIAKLHGALWGTQRRLWAVTLPQDLAWGIDLGDVIGISAPAPGLEDRQLARVVSEHMQATDQT
;
A
#
# COMPACT_ATOMS: atom_id res chain seq x y z
N GLU A 1 18.05 -5.38 -18.19
CA GLU A 1 17.86 -3.96 -17.84
C GLU A 1 17.08 -3.32 -18.97
N LEU A 2 16.07 -2.51 -18.68
CA LEU A 2 15.33 -1.73 -19.66
C LEU A 2 15.91 -0.32 -19.69
N ASN A 3 16.47 0.08 -20.83
CA ASN A 3 17.04 1.40 -21.03
C ASN A 3 16.31 2.14 -22.15
N ALA A 4 16.71 3.38 -22.42
CA ALA A 4 16.10 4.22 -23.48
C ALA A 4 16.16 3.61 -24.90
N ASP A 5 17.07 2.67 -25.16
CA ASP A 5 17.17 2.01 -26.48
C ASP A 5 16.14 0.89 -26.65
N LEU A 6 15.69 0.28 -25.54
CA LEU A 6 14.73 -0.84 -25.54
C LEU A 6 13.29 -0.37 -25.29
N ILE A 7 13.13 0.76 -24.60
CA ILE A 7 11.84 1.35 -24.26
C ILE A 7 11.31 2.12 -25.47
N THR A 8 10.17 1.70 -26.01
CA THR A 8 9.52 2.39 -27.14
C THR A 8 8.64 3.55 -26.67
N GLU A 9 8.04 3.43 -25.49
CA GLU A 9 7.25 4.48 -24.86
C GLU A 9 7.32 4.35 -23.34
N ILE A 10 7.32 5.48 -22.63
CA ILE A 10 7.20 5.51 -21.17
C ILE A 10 6.29 6.65 -20.74
N ALA A 11 5.35 6.34 -19.83
CA ALA A 11 4.43 7.30 -19.26
C ALA A 11 4.30 7.10 -17.75
N ALA A 12 4.16 8.21 -17.02
CA ALA A 12 3.83 8.13 -15.60
C ALA A 12 2.42 7.55 -15.45
N ALA A 13 2.30 6.53 -14.61
CA ALA A 13 1.01 5.97 -14.22
C ALA A 13 0.68 6.42 -12.81
N THR A 14 -0.61 6.67 -12.56
CA THR A 14 -1.07 7.19 -11.27
C THR A 14 -1.26 6.02 -10.31
N LEU A 15 -0.65 6.12 -9.12
CA LEU A 15 -1.04 5.27 -8.00
C LEU A 15 -2.43 5.67 -7.51
N ASP A 16 -3.08 4.76 -6.78
CA ASP A 16 -4.30 5.12 -6.07
C ASP A 16 -4.05 6.35 -5.18
N SER A 17 -5.00 7.29 -5.15
CA SER A 17 -4.90 8.53 -4.39
C SER A 17 -4.64 8.33 -2.89
N SER A 18 -4.93 7.15 -2.34
CA SER A 18 -4.64 6.78 -0.96
C SER A 18 -3.17 6.41 -0.70
N LEU A 19 -2.35 6.30 -1.75
CA LEU A 19 -0.94 5.90 -1.70
C LEU A 19 0.04 6.99 -2.17
N ASP A 20 -0.45 8.04 -2.80
CA ASP A 20 0.33 9.22 -3.18
C ASP A 20 -0.43 10.52 -2.83
N PRO A 21 0.04 11.36 -1.89
CA PRO A 21 1.31 11.28 -1.13
C PRO A 21 1.48 10.02 -0.27
N PRO A 22 2.71 9.70 0.20
CA PRO A 22 2.95 8.51 1.01
C PRO A 22 2.10 8.44 2.28
N THR A 23 1.69 7.23 2.64
CA THR A 23 0.92 6.98 3.86
C THR A 23 1.81 7.11 5.10
N TRP A 24 1.49 8.05 5.99
CA TRP A 24 2.28 8.26 7.21
C TRP A 24 1.89 7.29 8.34
N ARG A 25 0.70 6.68 8.27
CA ARG A 25 0.18 5.77 9.29
C ARG A 25 -0.69 4.68 8.71
N TRP A 26 -0.44 3.44 9.15
CA TRP A 26 -1.29 2.29 8.86
C TRP A 26 -1.90 1.77 10.16
N ARG A 27 -3.22 1.52 10.12
CA ARG A 27 -4.01 0.97 11.22
C ARG A 27 -4.60 -0.36 10.78
N ILE A 28 -4.16 -1.45 11.39
CA ILE A 28 -4.62 -2.80 11.09
C ILE A 28 -5.50 -3.30 12.23
N GLY A 29 -6.76 -3.60 11.90
CA GLY A 29 -7.74 -4.16 12.82
C GLY A 29 -7.36 -5.56 13.27
N TRP A 30 -7.62 -5.90 14.52
CA TRP A 30 -7.57 -7.24 15.07
C TRP A 30 -8.61 -7.41 16.18
N GLN A 31 -8.95 -8.67 16.45
CA GLN A 31 -9.97 -9.09 17.40
C GLN A 31 -11.28 -8.32 17.18
N HIS A 32 -11.87 -8.51 16.00
CA HIS A 32 -13.12 -7.86 15.63
C HIS A 32 -14.24 -8.23 16.62
N ASN A 33 -14.93 -7.22 17.13
CA ASN A 33 -16.10 -7.33 17.97
C ASN A 33 -17.37 -7.14 17.12
N PHE A 34 -18.04 -8.26 16.85
CA PHE A 34 -19.30 -8.27 16.09
C PHE A 34 -20.49 -7.68 16.86
N THR A 35 -20.36 -7.50 18.17
CA THR A 35 -21.42 -7.01 19.06
C THR A 35 -20.91 -5.79 19.83
N VAL A 36 -20.71 -4.67 19.12
CA VAL A 36 -20.30 -3.41 19.76
C VAL A 36 -21.40 -2.93 20.70
N GLN A 37 -21.03 -2.68 21.96
CA GLN A 37 -21.94 -2.17 22.99
C GLN A 37 -21.46 -0.81 23.46
N THR A 38 -22.33 0.19 23.39
CA THR A 38 -22.02 1.57 23.73
C THR A 38 -22.90 2.05 24.89
N THR A 39 -22.68 3.27 25.36
CA THR A 39 -23.53 3.89 26.38
C THR A 39 -24.99 3.87 25.92
N GLY A 40 -25.87 3.25 26.70
CA GLY A 40 -27.27 2.99 26.33
C GLY A 40 -27.59 1.54 25.98
N SER A 41 -26.58 0.67 25.80
CA SER A 41 -26.78 -0.77 25.56
C SER A 41 -27.16 -1.60 26.81
N ASN A 42 -27.67 -0.96 27.88
CA ASN A 42 -27.94 -1.59 29.18
C ASN A 42 -26.74 -2.34 29.77
N LEU A 43 -25.54 -1.78 29.59
CA LEU A 43 -24.33 -2.30 30.23
C LEU A 43 -24.50 -2.27 31.75
N HIS A 44 -24.17 -3.39 32.41
CA HIS A 44 -24.26 -3.48 33.86
C HIS A 44 -23.41 -2.36 34.50
N PRO A 45 -23.97 -1.53 35.41
CA PRO A 45 -23.30 -0.32 35.92
C PRO A 45 -21.99 -0.61 36.68
N GLN A 46 -21.80 -1.85 37.15
CA GLN A 46 -20.56 -2.29 37.81
C GLN A 46 -19.51 -2.87 36.86
N ALA A 47 -19.75 -2.89 35.54
CA ALA A 47 -18.74 -3.36 34.59
C ALA A 47 -17.50 -2.45 34.68
N PRO A 48 -16.29 -2.99 34.92
CA PRO A 48 -15.09 -2.16 35.01
C PRO A 48 -14.86 -1.36 33.71
N ALA A 49 -14.38 -0.12 33.82
CA ALA A 49 -14.16 0.77 32.67
C ALA A 49 -13.27 0.13 31.58
N ALA A 50 -12.26 -0.65 31.98
CA ALA A 50 -11.40 -1.39 31.05
C ALA A 50 -12.18 -2.41 30.21
N ARG A 51 -13.20 -3.08 30.78
CA ARG A 51 -14.04 -4.02 30.05
C ARG A 51 -15.01 -3.30 29.12
N GLN A 52 -15.55 -2.17 29.56
CA GLN A 52 -16.42 -1.32 28.73
C GLN A 52 -15.67 -0.77 27.50
N ALA A 53 -14.42 -0.33 27.68
CA ALA A 53 -13.59 0.16 26.57
C ALA A 53 -13.32 -0.92 25.51
N ILE A 54 -13.27 -2.20 25.89
CA ILE A 54 -13.04 -3.31 24.97
C ILE A 54 -14.25 -3.57 24.08
N ILE A 55 -15.46 -3.56 24.65
CA ILE A 55 -16.70 -3.87 23.93
C ILE A 55 -17.27 -2.66 23.16
N ALA A 56 -16.80 -1.45 23.48
CA ALA A 56 -17.22 -0.21 22.83
C ALA A 56 -16.59 0.03 21.45
N VAL A 57 -15.61 -0.79 21.05
CA VAL A 57 -14.91 -0.62 19.76
C VAL A 57 -15.11 -1.87 18.90
N ALA A 58 -15.33 -1.66 17.60
CA ALA A 58 -15.46 -2.75 16.62
C ALA A 58 -14.14 -3.47 16.38
N ASP A 59 -13.05 -2.73 16.19
CA ASP A 59 -11.73 -3.29 15.90
C ASP A 59 -10.67 -2.69 16.83
N ARG A 60 -9.80 -3.54 17.37
CA ARG A 60 -8.56 -3.06 17.99
C ARG A 60 -7.55 -2.76 16.90
N ALA A 61 -6.76 -1.71 17.05
CA ALA A 61 -5.80 -1.31 16.03
C ALA A 61 -4.36 -1.65 16.45
N ALA A 62 -3.63 -2.37 15.61
CA ALA A 62 -2.18 -2.34 15.59
C ALA A 62 -1.74 -1.21 14.65
N ILE A 63 -0.74 -0.41 15.05
CA ILE A 63 -0.39 0.82 14.35
C ILE A 63 1.07 0.78 13.94
N TRP A 64 1.32 1.08 12.67
CA TRP A 64 2.62 1.56 12.19
C TRP A 64 2.50 3.04 11.84
N TRP A 65 3.53 3.83 12.10
CA TRP A 65 3.57 5.24 11.72
C TRP A 65 5.01 5.71 11.46
N SER A 66 5.16 6.76 10.64
CA SER A 66 6.43 7.40 10.35
C SER A 66 6.39 8.90 10.70
N PRO A 67 7.25 9.38 11.63
CA PRO A 67 7.38 10.81 11.91
C PRO A 67 7.92 11.58 10.71
N ASP A 68 8.84 10.99 9.94
CA ASP A 68 9.54 11.65 8.84
C ASP A 68 8.58 11.99 7.69
N ILE A 69 7.67 11.08 7.35
CA ILE A 69 6.63 11.34 6.34
C ILE A 69 5.70 12.45 6.84
N LYS A 70 5.28 12.35 8.12
CA LYS A 70 4.38 13.33 8.72
C LYS A 70 4.97 14.74 8.76
N SER A 71 6.27 14.88 8.94
CA SER A 71 6.95 16.19 8.92
C SER A 71 7.26 16.70 7.51
N ARG A 72 7.53 15.80 6.56
CA ARG A 72 7.95 16.16 5.19
C ARG A 72 6.77 16.62 4.32
N TRP A 73 5.60 16.03 4.53
CA TRP A 73 4.43 16.28 3.70
C TRP A 73 3.42 17.17 4.45
N ARG A 74 2.92 18.21 3.78
CA ARG A 74 1.90 19.10 4.37
C ARG A 74 0.59 18.36 4.65
N VAL A 75 0.21 17.44 3.77
CA VAL A 75 -1.00 16.60 3.86
C VAL A 75 -0.64 15.17 3.45
N PRO A 76 -0.02 14.36 4.32
CA PRO A 76 0.27 12.96 4.04
C PRO A 76 -1.01 12.11 4.09
N ASN A 77 -1.01 10.97 3.42
CA ASN A 77 -2.15 10.06 3.44
C ASN A 77 -2.31 9.36 4.80
N ASP A 78 -3.55 9.26 5.27
CA ASP A 78 -3.95 8.54 6.49
C ASP A 78 -5.17 7.64 6.20
N PRO A 79 -4.96 6.52 5.49
CA PRO A 79 -6.03 5.58 5.19
C PRO A 79 -6.78 5.15 6.44
N ALA A 80 -8.05 4.81 6.27
CA ALA A 80 -8.88 4.27 7.34
C ALA A 80 -8.29 2.98 7.93
N LEU A 81 -8.79 2.58 9.10
CA LEU A 81 -8.44 1.29 9.67
C LEU A 81 -8.84 0.17 8.70
N VAL A 82 -7.90 -0.73 8.42
CA VAL A 82 -8.15 -1.93 7.63
C VAL A 82 -8.74 -2.98 8.57
N THR A 83 -10.03 -3.25 8.45
CA THR A 83 -10.71 -4.32 9.23
C THR A 83 -10.23 -5.68 8.73
N THR A 84 -9.89 -6.57 9.66
CA THR A 84 -9.38 -7.91 9.34
C THR A 84 -9.98 -8.97 10.27
N ALA A 85 -9.83 -10.24 9.90
CA ALA A 85 -10.20 -11.38 10.75
C ALA A 85 -9.09 -11.82 11.72
N LEU A 86 -8.03 -11.02 11.90
CA LEU A 86 -6.88 -11.40 12.73
C LEU A 86 -7.30 -11.50 14.20
N ALA A 87 -6.99 -12.63 14.85
CA ALA A 87 -7.30 -12.82 16.27
C ALA A 87 -6.25 -12.22 17.21
N ARG A 88 -4.99 -12.11 16.77
CA ARG A 88 -3.85 -11.72 17.62
C ARG A 88 -3.27 -10.37 17.22
N GLN A 89 -2.92 -9.56 18.22
CA GLN A 89 -2.25 -8.27 18.03
C GLN A 89 -0.90 -8.40 17.32
N THR A 90 -0.15 -9.48 17.60
CA THR A 90 1.18 -9.71 17.02
C THR A 90 1.12 -9.81 15.50
N ASP A 91 0.09 -10.50 14.98
CA ASP A 91 -0.09 -10.71 13.54
C ASP A 91 -0.48 -9.39 12.85
N ALA A 92 -1.38 -8.62 13.46
CA ALA A 92 -1.75 -7.29 12.97
C ALA A 92 -0.56 -6.31 13.01
N THR A 93 0.31 -6.43 14.01
CA THR A 93 1.53 -5.61 14.09
C THR A 93 2.51 -5.96 12.98
N ILE A 94 2.67 -7.24 12.64
CA ILE A 94 3.51 -7.66 11.50
C ILE A 94 2.96 -7.06 10.20
N ILE A 95 1.65 -7.18 9.96
CA ILE A 95 1.02 -6.65 8.74
C ILE A 95 1.13 -5.12 8.68
N ALA A 96 0.96 -4.41 9.80
CA ALA A 96 1.13 -2.97 9.85
C ALA A 96 2.57 -2.55 9.48
N LYS A 97 3.58 -3.29 9.99
CA LYS A 97 4.99 -3.08 9.63
C LYS A 97 5.26 -3.35 8.16
N LEU A 98 4.68 -4.40 7.58
CA LEU A 98 4.83 -4.72 6.16
C LEU A 98 4.22 -3.63 5.27
N HIS A 99 3.02 -3.12 5.61
CA HIS A 99 2.43 -1.98 4.92
C HIS A 99 3.31 -0.74 5.04
N GLY A 100 3.84 -0.47 6.24
CA GLY A 100 4.79 0.61 6.47
C GLY A 100 6.08 0.49 5.66
N ALA A 101 6.65 -0.71 5.55
CA ALA A 101 7.85 -0.95 4.76
C ALA A 101 7.60 -0.76 3.26
N LEU A 102 6.42 -1.14 2.77
CA LEU A 102 6.05 -0.99 1.36
C LEU A 102 5.70 0.45 1.01
N TRP A 103 4.76 1.04 1.75
CA TRP A 103 4.11 2.33 1.44
C TRP A 103 4.61 3.52 2.27
N GLY A 104 5.51 3.29 3.23
CA GLY A 104 6.15 4.34 4.02
C GLY A 104 7.25 5.11 3.28
N THR A 105 7.23 5.08 1.96
CA THR A 105 8.17 5.80 1.08
C THR A 105 7.40 6.26 -0.16
N GLN A 106 7.90 7.28 -0.85
CA GLN A 106 7.30 7.69 -2.12
C GLN A 106 7.56 6.62 -3.18
N ARG A 107 6.47 6.04 -3.69
CA ARG A 107 6.47 5.11 -4.81
C ARG A 107 5.99 5.84 -6.06
N ARG A 108 6.44 5.37 -7.22
CA ARG A 108 5.98 5.84 -8.53
C ARG A 108 5.63 4.63 -9.36
N LEU A 109 4.61 4.76 -10.21
CA LEU A 109 4.23 3.75 -11.17
C LEU A 109 4.53 4.28 -12.57
N TRP A 110 5.07 3.42 -13.42
CA TRP A 110 5.42 3.74 -14.80
C TRP A 110 4.78 2.71 -15.72
N ALA A 111 4.10 3.19 -16.74
CA ALA A 111 3.70 2.38 -17.88
C ALA A 111 4.84 2.42 -18.90
N VAL A 112 5.36 1.24 -19.26
CA VAL A 112 6.50 1.09 -20.16
C VAL A 112 6.09 0.18 -21.30
N THR A 113 6.24 0.66 -22.53
CA THR A 113 5.99 -0.11 -23.74
C THR A 113 7.33 -0.64 -24.26
N LEU A 114 7.32 -1.92 -24.65
CA LEU A 114 8.49 -2.64 -25.16
C LEU A 114 8.09 -3.43 -26.42
N PRO A 115 9.03 -3.76 -27.31
CA PRO A 115 8.83 -4.74 -28.36
C PRO A 115 8.42 -6.11 -27.78
N GLN A 116 7.52 -6.82 -28.46
CA GLN A 116 6.92 -8.07 -27.99
C GLN A 116 7.96 -9.15 -27.65
N ASP A 117 8.99 -9.29 -28.48
CA ASP A 117 10.07 -10.28 -28.29
C ASP A 117 10.83 -10.09 -26.98
N LEU A 118 10.97 -8.84 -26.52
CA LEU A 118 11.60 -8.51 -25.25
C LEU A 118 10.64 -8.66 -24.07
N ALA A 119 9.36 -8.36 -24.28
CA ALA A 119 8.33 -8.45 -23.26
C ALA A 119 8.07 -9.90 -22.79
N TRP A 120 8.23 -10.90 -23.67
CA TRP A 120 8.05 -12.32 -23.30
C TRP A 120 9.04 -12.85 -22.26
N GLY A 121 10.16 -12.15 -22.03
CA GLY A 121 11.14 -12.52 -21.01
C GLY A 121 10.91 -11.84 -19.66
N ILE A 122 9.78 -11.17 -19.46
CA ILE A 122 9.47 -10.39 -18.26
C ILE A 122 8.14 -10.85 -17.71
N ASP A 123 8.12 -11.29 -16.46
CA ASP A 123 6.92 -11.78 -15.79
C ASP A 123 6.48 -10.88 -14.61
N LEU A 124 5.20 -10.98 -14.26
CA LEU A 124 4.62 -10.34 -13.09
C LEU A 124 5.40 -10.69 -11.82
N GLY A 125 5.84 -9.66 -11.10
CA GLY A 125 6.62 -9.79 -9.88
C GLY A 125 8.13 -9.71 -10.07
N ASP A 126 8.63 -9.76 -11.32
CA ASP A 126 10.05 -9.61 -11.60
C ASP A 126 10.58 -8.27 -11.13
N VAL A 127 11.84 -8.29 -10.67
CA VAL A 127 12.59 -7.09 -10.31
C VAL A 127 13.52 -6.75 -11.45
N ILE A 128 13.23 -5.64 -12.13
CA ILE A 128 13.96 -5.18 -13.30
C ILE A 128 14.69 -3.87 -13.02
N GLY A 129 15.86 -3.70 -13.61
CA GLY A 129 16.51 -2.38 -13.70
C GLY A 129 15.86 -1.57 -14.82
N ILE A 130 15.49 -0.33 -14.54
CA ILE A 130 14.95 0.62 -15.52
C ILE A 130 15.74 1.93 -15.48
N SER A 131 16.10 2.44 -16.66
CA SER A 131 16.69 3.76 -16.87
C SER A 131 16.05 4.42 -18.09
N ALA A 132 15.58 5.66 -17.95
CA ALA A 132 14.83 6.36 -18.99
C ALA A 132 14.92 7.88 -18.82
N PRO A 133 14.72 8.69 -19.87
CA PRO A 133 14.67 10.14 -19.76
C PRO A 133 13.35 10.63 -19.12
N ALA A 134 13.08 10.16 -17.90
CA ALA A 134 11.87 10.45 -17.13
C ALA A 134 12.24 10.78 -15.66
N PRO A 135 11.46 11.64 -14.97
CA PRO A 135 11.80 12.07 -13.62
C PRO A 135 12.02 10.94 -12.62
N GLY A 136 13.22 10.87 -12.03
CA GLY A 136 13.60 9.84 -11.07
C GLY A 136 14.02 8.51 -11.69
N LEU A 137 14.16 8.44 -13.02
CA LEU A 137 14.67 7.30 -13.79
C LEU A 137 15.92 7.65 -14.60
N GLU A 138 16.51 8.84 -14.39
CA GLU A 138 17.70 9.30 -15.11
C GLU A 138 18.91 8.39 -14.83
N ASP A 139 18.97 7.85 -13.62
CA ASP A 139 19.87 6.76 -13.22
C ASP A 139 19.11 5.45 -13.09
N ARG A 140 19.82 4.31 -13.20
CA ARG A 140 19.24 2.97 -13.05
C ARG A 140 18.50 2.82 -11.71
N GLN A 141 17.18 2.62 -11.78
CA GLN A 141 16.34 2.27 -10.66
C GLN A 141 15.91 0.82 -10.71
N LEU A 142 15.67 0.21 -9.54
CA LEU A 142 15.00 -1.09 -9.46
C LEU A 142 13.50 -0.88 -9.40
N ALA A 143 12.78 -1.49 -10.33
CA ALA A 143 11.33 -1.52 -10.39
C ALA A 143 10.83 -2.96 -10.26
N ARG A 144 9.57 -3.10 -9.86
CA ARG A 144 8.87 -4.40 -9.85
C ARG A 144 7.73 -4.36 -10.85
N VAL A 145 7.60 -5.41 -11.64
CA VAL A 145 6.49 -5.57 -12.58
C VAL A 145 5.22 -5.90 -11.80
N VAL A 146 4.20 -5.06 -11.90
CA VAL A 146 2.93 -5.21 -11.15
C VAL A 146 1.71 -5.39 -12.05
N SER A 147 1.87 -5.15 -13.34
CA SER A 147 0.81 -5.28 -14.34
C SER A 147 1.44 -5.48 -15.72
N GLU A 148 0.77 -6.25 -16.55
CA GLU A 148 1.13 -6.47 -17.95
C GLU A 148 -0.09 -6.22 -18.82
N HIS A 149 0.14 -5.68 -20.02
CA HIS A 149 -0.89 -5.47 -21.01
C HIS A 149 -0.31 -5.76 -22.39
N MET A 150 -0.98 -6.64 -23.14
CA MET A 150 -0.64 -6.90 -24.54
C MET A 150 -1.66 -6.21 -25.43
N GLN A 151 -1.19 -5.32 -26.29
CA GLN A 151 -2.00 -4.81 -27.40
C GLN A 151 -1.91 -5.83 -28.54
N ALA A 152 -3.05 -6.34 -28.97
CA ALA A 152 -3.10 -7.15 -30.19
C ALA A 152 -2.81 -6.23 -31.37
N THR A 153 -1.70 -6.46 -32.06
CA THR A 153 -1.46 -5.86 -33.36
C THR A 153 -2.41 -6.54 -34.34
N ASP A 154 -3.36 -5.79 -34.92
CA ASP A 154 -4.19 -6.29 -36.02
C ASP A 154 -3.27 -6.79 -37.14
N GLN A 155 -3.27 -8.10 -37.38
CA GLN A 155 -2.63 -8.68 -38.55
C GLN A 155 -3.60 -8.52 -39.73
N THR A 156 -3.47 -7.45 -40.50
CA THR A 156 -4.01 -7.34 -41.85
C THR A 156 -3.04 -7.89 -42.88
#